data_AF-A0A2V2SMX6-F1
#
_entry.id   AF-A0A2V2SMX6-F1
#
_cell.length_a   1.000
_cell.length_b   1.000
_cell.length_c   1.000
_cell.angle_alpha   90.00
_cell.angle_beta   90.00
_cell.angle_gamma   90.00
#
_symmetry.space_group_name_H-M   'P 1'
#
loop_
_entity.id
_entity.type
_entity.pdbx_description
1 polymer ?
#
loop_
_entity_poly.entity_id
_entity_poly.type
_entity_poly.pdbx_seq_one_letter_code
_entity_poly.pdbx_strand_id
1 'polypeptide(L)'
;MLDSKLENRTFLILLAVVSIAFAWLLLPFYGAVFWGTILAIIFAPVHRRLQVRLGGRRNLAALITLSACILIVILPVIFITGSLVQEGANLYQSLKSGQLKPAGLVQQAFAALPPWAHQWLERFDLGDLSSLQEKLSSGAMQASQFVATKAFSIGQNTFDFVISFGVMLYLLFFLLRDGRTLGRRIKQAVPLDHEHKQHLFTKFTTVVRATVKGNIAVAATQGALGGLIFWFLGIQGSLLWGTLMAFLSLLPAIGAGLVWVPVAAWFLLTGAIWQGVVLILFCVLVIGLVDNILRPILVGKDTKMPDYVVLISTLGGMSLFGLNGFVIGPLIAALFIASWDLFTGREELEDPAG
;
A
#
# COMPACT_ATOMS: atom_id res chain seq x y z
N MET A 1 -36.52 32.78 -26.66
CA MET A 1 -35.65 31.66 -27.10
C MET A 1 -34.15 31.90 -26.83
N LEU A 2 -33.65 33.14 -26.85
CA LEU A 2 -32.27 33.45 -26.45
C LEU A 2 -32.05 33.33 -24.92
N ASP A 3 -33.04 33.73 -24.12
CA ASP A 3 -32.95 33.65 -22.64
C ASP A 3 -32.75 32.23 -22.12
N SER A 4 -33.47 31.23 -22.64
CA SER A 4 -33.34 29.84 -22.17
C SER A 4 -31.98 29.21 -22.52
N LYS A 5 -31.35 29.63 -23.63
CA LYS A 5 -29.99 29.17 -23.99
C LYS A 5 -28.92 29.85 -23.12
N LEU A 6 -29.10 31.13 -22.80
CA LEU A 6 -28.20 31.86 -21.91
C LEU A 6 -28.33 31.37 -20.48
N GLU A 7 -29.55 31.16 -19.98
CA GLU A 7 -29.84 30.59 -18.66
C GLU A 7 -29.23 29.20 -18.50
N ASN A 8 -29.42 28.31 -19.49
CA ASN A 8 -28.87 26.95 -19.43
C ASN A 8 -27.33 26.94 -19.52
N ARG A 9 -26.72 27.81 -20.35
CA ARG A 9 -25.26 27.96 -20.39
C ARG A 9 -24.70 28.53 -19.09
N THR A 10 -25.36 29.53 -18.52
CA THR A 10 -24.95 30.15 -17.26
C THR A 10 -25.06 29.15 -16.12
N PHE A 11 -26.13 28.36 -16.08
CA PHE A 11 -26.30 27.27 -15.13
C PHE A 11 -25.20 26.20 -15.26
N LEU A 12 -24.87 25.76 -16.48
CA LEU A 12 -23.80 24.77 -16.70
C LEU A 12 -22.42 25.30 -16.30
N ILE A 13 -22.12 26.57 -16.56
CA ILE A 13 -20.87 27.21 -16.13
C ILE A 13 -20.84 27.31 -14.60
N LEU A 14 -21.92 27.77 -13.97
CA LEU A 14 -22.02 27.82 -12.51
C LEU A 14 -21.85 26.43 -11.89
N LEU A 15 -22.51 25.42 -12.45
CA LEU A 15 -22.39 24.04 -12.02
C LEU A 15 -20.95 23.54 -12.13
N ALA A 16 -20.26 23.81 -13.24
CA ALA A 16 -18.86 23.45 -13.44
C ALA A 16 -17.96 24.15 -12.41
N VAL A 17 -18.12 25.46 -12.20
CA VAL A 17 -17.33 26.24 -11.22
C VAL A 17 -17.54 25.73 -9.81
N VAL A 18 -18.79 25.52 -9.38
CA VAL A 18 -19.12 24.98 -8.05
C VAL A 18 -18.56 23.57 -7.89
N SER A 19 -18.65 22.74 -8.92
CA SER A 19 -18.09 21.38 -8.88
C SER A 19 -16.57 21.38 -8.76
N ILE A 20 -15.88 22.24 -9.50
CA ILE A 20 -14.42 22.41 -9.42
C ILE A 20 -14.01 22.94 -8.05
N ALA A 21 -14.70 23.97 -7.53
CA ALA A 21 -14.43 24.52 -6.21
C ALA A 21 -14.64 23.48 -5.09
N PHE A 22 -15.70 22.67 -5.20
CA PHE A 22 -15.95 21.58 -4.27
C PHE A 22 -14.88 20.47 -4.37
N ALA A 23 -14.45 20.10 -5.58
CA ALA A 23 -13.37 19.15 -5.77
C ALA A 23 -12.05 19.67 -5.17
N TRP A 24 -11.74 20.96 -5.34
CA TRP A 24 -10.57 21.60 -4.74
C TRP A 24 -10.62 21.56 -3.21
N LEU A 25 -11.80 21.82 -2.62
CA LEU A 25 -12.01 21.75 -1.18
C LEU A 25 -11.77 20.33 -0.62
N LEU A 26 -12.07 19.30 -1.42
CA LEU A 26 -11.85 17.90 -1.04
C LEU A 26 -10.42 17.41 -1.25
N LEU A 27 -9.57 18.15 -1.98
CA LEU A 27 -8.18 17.74 -2.25
C LEU A 27 -7.38 17.39 -0.98
N PRO A 28 -7.44 18.14 0.14
CA PRO A 28 -6.71 17.76 1.35
C PRO A 28 -7.14 16.39 1.90
N PHE A 29 -8.41 16.01 1.69
CA PHE A 29 -8.99 14.76 2.16
C PHE A 29 -9.06 13.69 1.06
N TYR A 30 -8.36 13.86 -0.07
CA TYR A 30 -8.46 12.94 -1.21
C TYR A 30 -8.13 11.49 -0.80
N GLY A 31 -7.13 11.30 0.07
CA GLY A 31 -6.74 9.98 0.58
C GLY A 31 -7.85 9.33 1.40
N ALA A 32 -8.55 10.11 2.24
CA ALA A 32 -9.67 9.65 3.04
C ALA A 32 -10.87 9.25 2.17
N VAL A 33 -11.19 10.08 1.16
CA VAL A 33 -12.25 9.79 0.18
C VAL A 33 -11.90 8.54 -0.63
N PHE A 34 -10.66 8.42 -1.07
CA PHE A 34 -10.16 7.31 -1.87
C PHE A 34 -10.25 5.98 -1.10
N TRP A 35 -9.65 5.89 0.08
CA TRP A 35 -9.67 4.67 0.89
C TRP A 35 -11.06 4.34 1.43
N GLY A 36 -11.86 5.35 1.79
CA GLY A 36 -13.26 5.15 2.15
C GLY A 36 -14.06 4.52 1.00
N THR A 37 -13.82 4.96 -0.23
CA THR A 37 -14.47 4.41 -1.44
C THR A 37 -14.00 2.99 -1.75
N ILE A 38 -12.68 2.73 -1.69
CA ILE A 38 -12.11 1.39 -1.91
C ILE A 38 -12.66 0.40 -0.91
N LEU A 39 -12.60 0.72 0.39
CA LEU A 39 -13.11 -0.14 1.45
C LEU A 39 -14.62 -0.37 1.28
N ALA A 40 -15.39 0.66 0.91
CA ALA A 40 -16.81 0.49 0.62
C ALA A 40 -17.06 -0.49 -0.54
N ILE A 41 -16.28 -0.42 -1.63
CA ILE A 41 -16.41 -1.32 -2.79
C ILE A 41 -16.06 -2.78 -2.44
N ILE A 42 -15.03 -2.97 -1.60
CA ILE A 42 -14.57 -4.29 -1.15
C ILE A 42 -15.55 -4.92 -0.17
N PHE A 43 -16.04 -4.14 0.81
CA PHE A 43 -16.95 -4.62 1.84
C PHE A 43 -18.43 -4.61 1.41
N ALA A 44 -18.78 -3.97 0.29
CA ALA A 44 -20.13 -3.99 -0.29
C ALA A 44 -20.79 -5.39 -0.36
N PRO A 45 -20.13 -6.47 -0.83
CA PRO A 45 -20.73 -7.82 -0.82
C PRO A 45 -21.04 -8.32 0.59
N VAL A 46 -20.16 -8.08 1.56
CA VAL A 46 -20.36 -8.46 2.97
C VAL A 46 -21.52 -7.65 3.56
N HIS A 47 -21.52 -6.33 3.35
CA HIS A 47 -22.60 -5.44 3.76
C HIS A 47 -23.95 -5.86 3.18
N ARG A 48 -24.03 -6.19 1.88
CA ARG A 48 -25.27 -6.65 1.24
C ARG A 48 -25.80 -7.94 1.88
N ARG A 49 -24.93 -8.92 2.12
CA ARG A 49 -25.32 -10.19 2.78
C ARG A 49 -25.86 -9.92 4.18
N LEU A 50 -25.19 -9.03 4.92
CA LEU A 50 -25.60 -8.66 6.26
C LEU A 50 -26.92 -7.87 6.29
N GLN A 51 -27.10 -6.95 5.33
CA GLN A 51 -28.33 -6.18 5.19
C GLN A 51 -29.55 -7.08 4.93
N VAL A 52 -29.40 -8.11 4.09
CA VAL A 52 -30.46 -9.09 3.85
C VAL A 52 -30.76 -9.89 5.12
N ARG A 53 -29.72 -10.33 5.85
CA ARG A 53 -29.89 -11.08 7.12
C ARG A 53 -30.53 -10.24 8.24
N LEU A 54 -30.31 -8.93 8.26
CA LEU A 54 -30.84 -8.00 9.27
C LEU A 54 -32.19 -7.39 8.87
N GLY A 55 -32.92 -7.99 7.91
CA GLY A 55 -34.24 -7.53 7.51
C GLY A 55 -34.26 -6.14 6.86
N GLY A 56 -33.20 -5.78 6.14
CA GLY A 56 -33.13 -4.51 5.39
C GLY A 56 -32.68 -3.28 6.19
N ARG A 57 -32.36 -3.43 7.48
CA ARG A 57 -31.92 -2.33 8.36
C ARG A 57 -30.55 -1.77 7.95
N ARG A 58 -30.54 -0.73 7.12
CA ARG A 58 -29.34 -0.13 6.50
C ARG A 58 -28.30 0.35 7.51
N ASN A 59 -28.73 1.08 8.54
CA ASN A 59 -27.82 1.64 9.56
C ASN A 59 -27.11 0.55 10.37
N LEU A 60 -27.84 -0.48 10.81
CA LEU A 60 -27.26 -1.58 11.60
C LEU A 60 -26.29 -2.41 10.75
N ALA A 61 -26.68 -2.73 9.51
CA ALA A 61 -25.79 -3.44 8.60
C ALA A 61 -24.51 -2.64 8.29
N ALA A 62 -24.61 -1.31 8.17
CA ALA A 62 -23.46 -0.45 7.92
C ALA A 62 -22.55 -0.36 9.15
N LEU A 63 -23.12 -0.17 10.35
CA LEU A 63 -22.39 -0.16 11.61
C LEU A 63 -21.62 -1.47 11.84
N ILE A 64 -22.29 -2.61 11.72
CA ILE A 64 -21.65 -3.92 11.94
C ILE A 64 -20.55 -4.16 10.90
N THR A 65 -20.77 -3.79 9.64
CA THR A 65 -19.72 -3.93 8.60
C THR A 65 -18.54 -3.00 8.87
N LEU A 66 -18.79 -1.76 9.31
CA LEU A 66 -17.76 -0.81 9.70
C LEU A 66 -16.95 -1.34 10.90
N SER A 67 -17.62 -1.84 11.94
CA SER A 67 -16.97 -2.45 13.10
C SER A 67 -16.11 -3.65 12.69
N ALA A 68 -16.63 -4.53 11.81
CA ALA A 68 -15.85 -5.65 11.27
C ALA A 68 -14.61 -5.16 10.48
N CYS A 69 -14.75 -4.11 9.68
CA CYS A 69 -13.62 -3.50 8.96
C CYS A 69 -12.57 -2.94 9.92
N ILE A 70 -12.98 -2.25 10.99
CA ILE A 70 -12.07 -1.71 12.00
C ILE A 70 -11.32 -2.85 12.69
N LEU A 71 -12.01 -3.90 13.11
CA LEU A 71 -11.40 -5.03 13.85
C LEU A 71 -10.47 -5.88 12.99
N ILE A 72 -10.83 -6.15 11.72
CA ILE A 72 -10.10 -7.10 10.87
C ILE A 72 -8.93 -6.42 10.14
N VAL A 73 -9.06 -5.14 9.78
CA VAL A 73 -8.08 -4.47 8.92
C VAL A 73 -7.33 -3.39 9.68
N ILE A 74 -8.06 -2.46 10.27
CA ILE A 74 -7.47 -1.22 10.79
C ILE A 74 -6.70 -1.47 12.09
N LEU A 75 -7.33 -2.15 13.04
CA LEU A 75 -6.76 -2.38 14.35
C LEU A 75 -5.44 -3.17 14.25
N PRO A 76 -5.34 -4.29 13.50
CA PRO A 76 -4.07 -4.97 13.30
C PRO A 76 -2.98 -4.08 12.70
N VAL A 77 -3.32 -3.24 11.72
CA VAL A 77 -2.36 -2.31 11.10
C VAL A 77 -1.85 -1.28 12.11
N ILE A 78 -2.72 -0.72 12.96
CA ILE A 78 -2.32 0.23 14.01
C ILE A 78 -1.39 -0.46 15.03
N PHE A 79 -1.75 -1.65 15.51
CA PHE A 79 -0.92 -2.38 16.48
C PHE A 79 0.45 -2.76 15.91
N ILE A 80 0.48 -3.27 14.69
CA ILE A 80 1.72 -3.66 14.00
C ILE A 80 2.61 -2.44 13.76
N THR A 81 2.04 -1.37 13.20
CA THR A 81 2.80 -0.14 12.93
C THR A 81 3.29 0.50 14.22
N GLY A 82 2.46 0.55 15.26
CA GLY A 82 2.83 1.04 16.58
C GLY A 82 3.96 0.22 17.21
N SER A 83 3.88 -1.11 17.13
CA SER A 83 4.94 -2.00 17.60
C SER A 83 6.24 -1.80 16.84
N LEU A 84 6.21 -1.66 15.51
CA LEU A 84 7.41 -1.39 14.69
C LEU A 84 8.04 -0.04 15.01
N VAL A 85 7.23 1.01 15.20
CA VAL A 85 7.72 2.34 15.57
C VAL A 85 8.35 2.30 16.96
N GLN A 86 7.72 1.60 17.90
CA GLN A 86 8.24 1.47 19.26
C GLN A 86 9.53 0.65 19.29
N GLU A 87 9.60 -0.46 18.54
CA GLU A 87 10.82 -1.27 18.42
C GLU A 87 11.94 -0.47 17.74
N GLY A 88 11.62 0.28 16.68
CA GLY A 88 12.57 1.19 16.02
C GLY A 88 13.06 2.31 16.95
N ALA A 89 12.18 2.87 17.78
CA ALA A 89 12.53 3.87 18.77
C ALA A 89 13.39 3.29 19.90
N ASN A 90 13.11 2.07 20.34
CA ASN A 90 13.89 1.34 21.34
C ASN A 90 15.29 1.01 20.78
N LEU A 91 15.38 0.47 19.56
CA LEU A 91 16.65 0.24 18.87
C LEU A 91 17.46 1.55 18.76
N TYR A 92 16.80 2.65 18.39
CA TYR A 92 17.43 3.96 18.35
C TYR A 92 17.94 4.41 19.73
N GLN A 93 17.15 4.23 20.79
CA GLN A 93 17.57 4.56 22.16
C GLN A 93 18.71 3.65 22.64
N SER A 94 18.72 2.37 22.30
CA SER A 94 19.78 1.42 22.63
C SER A 94 21.10 1.71 21.89
N LEU A 95 21.02 2.23 20.66
CA LEU A 95 22.17 2.75 19.92
C LEU A 95 22.69 4.07 20.52
N LYS A 96 21.78 4.97 20.94
CA LYS A 96 22.13 6.26 21.54
C LYS A 96 22.67 6.14 22.97
N SER A 97 22.17 5.19 23.76
CA SER A 97 22.59 4.95 25.15
C SER A 97 23.91 4.19 25.27
N GLY A 98 24.50 3.76 24.15
CA GLY A 98 25.78 3.03 24.12
C GLY A 98 25.68 1.58 24.62
N GLN A 99 24.48 1.05 24.86
CA GLN A 99 24.26 -0.37 25.20
C GLN A 99 24.53 -1.28 23.99
N LEU A 100 24.15 -0.84 22.78
CA LEU A 100 24.62 -1.41 21.53
C LEU A 100 25.77 -0.54 21.03
N LYS A 101 27.02 -0.87 21.38
CA LYS A 101 28.19 -0.19 20.80
C LYS A 101 28.26 -0.55 19.31
N PRO A 102 27.98 0.36 18.36
CA PRO A 102 28.14 0.07 16.95
C PRO A 102 29.60 -0.28 16.65
N ALA A 103 30.54 0.35 17.38
CA ALA A 103 31.95 0.02 17.36
C ALA A 103 32.25 -1.44 17.75
N GLY A 104 31.54 -2.02 18.73
CA GLY A 104 31.74 -3.42 19.15
C GLY A 104 31.17 -4.43 18.16
N LEU A 105 30.01 -4.12 17.55
CA LEU A 105 29.41 -4.94 16.49
C LEU A 105 30.22 -4.89 15.19
N VAL A 106 30.74 -3.71 14.82
CA VAL A 106 31.63 -3.53 13.67
C VAL A 106 32.96 -4.23 13.91
N GLN A 107 33.51 -4.16 15.13
CA GLN A 107 34.77 -4.82 15.48
C GLN A 107 34.64 -6.35 15.57
N GLN A 108 33.52 -6.88 16.04
CA GLN A 108 33.20 -8.32 15.99
C GLN A 108 32.92 -8.80 14.56
N ALA A 109 32.19 -8.00 13.76
CA ALA A 109 31.96 -8.31 12.34
C ALA A 109 33.27 -8.27 11.55
N PHE A 110 34.18 -7.32 11.82
CA PHE A 110 35.51 -7.28 11.23
C PHE A 110 36.35 -8.49 11.64
N ALA A 111 36.28 -8.92 12.89
CA ALA A 111 37.01 -10.09 13.38
C ALA A 111 36.45 -11.44 12.89
N ALA A 112 35.18 -11.49 12.50
CA ALA A 112 34.51 -12.68 11.97
C ALA A 112 34.62 -12.80 10.42
N LEU A 113 35.26 -11.85 9.75
CA LEU A 113 35.44 -11.88 8.29
C LEU A 113 36.50 -12.92 7.88
N PRO A 114 36.29 -13.67 6.79
CA PRO A 114 37.31 -14.54 6.22
C PRO A 114 38.56 -13.77 5.76
N PRO A 115 39.76 -14.40 5.72
CA PRO A 115 41.01 -13.75 5.31
C PRO A 115 40.97 -13.07 3.92
N TRP A 116 40.17 -13.59 3.00
CA TRP A 116 40.00 -13.02 1.67
C TRP A 116 39.23 -11.69 1.67
N ALA A 117 38.35 -11.46 2.65
CA ALA A 117 37.59 -10.22 2.77
C ALA A 117 38.44 -9.07 3.35
N HIS A 118 39.40 -9.39 4.22
CA HIS A 118 40.38 -8.42 4.72
C HIS A 118 41.22 -7.81 3.60
N GLN A 119 41.68 -8.64 2.66
CA GLN A 119 42.47 -8.18 1.50
C GLN A 119 41.66 -7.31 0.53
N TRP A 120 40.35 -7.52 0.44
CA TRP A 120 39.47 -6.67 -0.37
C TRP A 120 39.16 -5.34 0.32
N LEU A 121 38.98 -5.32 1.65
CA LEU A 121 38.75 -4.11 2.44
C LEU A 121 39.97 -3.18 2.48
N GLU A 122 41.18 -3.72 2.59
CA GLU A 122 42.43 -2.96 2.49
C GLU A 122 42.61 -2.33 1.10
N ARG A 123 42.15 -3.00 0.03
CA ARG A 123 42.25 -2.51 -1.34
C ARG A 123 41.36 -1.31 -1.65
N PHE A 124 40.34 -1.07 -0.81
CA PHE A 124 39.41 0.06 -0.91
C PHE A 124 39.69 1.17 0.13
N ASP A 125 40.86 1.15 0.80
CA ASP A 125 41.28 2.16 1.78
C ASP A 125 40.33 2.31 2.99
N LEU A 126 39.57 1.24 3.29
CA LEU A 126 38.66 1.14 4.45
C LEU A 126 39.34 0.51 5.67
N GLY A 127 40.67 0.38 5.66
CA GLY A 127 41.46 -0.21 6.75
C GLY A 127 41.58 0.67 7.99
N ASP A 128 41.31 1.97 7.88
CA ASP A 128 41.39 2.89 9.00
C ASP A 128 40.05 2.96 9.75
N LEU A 129 39.93 2.12 10.80
CA LEU A 129 38.76 2.01 11.69
C LEU A 129 38.28 3.37 12.22
N SER A 130 39.18 4.34 12.33
CA SER A 130 38.90 5.72 12.75
C SER A 130 38.00 6.47 11.76
N SER A 131 38.31 6.40 10.46
CA SER A 131 37.55 7.05 9.39
C SER A 131 36.15 6.42 9.18
N LEU A 132 36.03 5.11 9.40
CA LEU A 132 34.76 4.38 9.40
C LEU A 132 33.90 4.77 10.60
N GLN A 133 34.51 4.90 11.77
CA GLN A 133 33.83 5.35 12.99
C GLN A 133 33.33 6.80 12.84
N GLU A 134 34.09 7.66 12.17
CA GLU A 134 33.73 9.07 11.93
C GLU A 134 32.64 9.22 10.86
N LYS A 135 32.67 8.41 9.80
CA LYS A 135 31.59 8.32 8.80
C LYS A 135 30.31 7.71 9.39
N LEU A 136 30.43 6.71 10.27
CA LEU A 136 29.30 6.14 11.01
C LEU A 136 28.72 7.13 12.01
N SER A 137 29.55 7.88 12.75
CA SER A 137 29.09 8.85 13.74
C SER A 137 28.43 10.07 13.08
N SER A 138 28.99 10.56 11.97
CA SER A 138 28.39 11.64 11.18
C SER A 138 27.10 11.21 10.47
N GLY A 139 27.07 9.99 9.90
CA GLY A 139 25.85 9.39 9.36
C GLY A 139 24.77 9.17 10.42
N ALA A 140 25.16 8.71 11.62
CA ALA A 140 24.26 8.56 12.76
C ALA A 140 23.76 9.92 13.28
N MET A 141 24.59 10.97 13.29
CA MET A 141 24.17 12.33 13.64
C MET A 141 23.21 12.93 12.60
N GLN A 142 23.46 12.76 11.31
CA GLN A 142 22.52 13.19 10.26
C GLN A 142 21.20 12.43 10.33
N ALA A 143 21.24 11.11 10.55
CA ALA A 143 20.05 10.32 10.80
C ALA A 143 19.32 10.77 12.08
N SER A 144 20.06 11.08 13.16
CA SER A 144 19.52 11.62 14.42
C SER A 144 18.85 12.97 14.20
N GLN A 145 19.47 13.88 13.44
CA GLN A 145 18.88 15.18 13.12
C GLN A 145 17.63 15.00 12.28
N PHE A 146 17.67 14.16 11.24
CA PHE A 146 16.52 13.85 10.39
C PHE A 146 15.35 13.26 11.19
N VAL A 147 15.63 12.33 12.11
CA VAL A 147 14.63 11.73 13.00
C VAL A 147 14.12 12.73 14.03
N ALA A 148 14.97 13.55 14.64
CA ALA A 148 14.56 14.55 15.63
C ALA A 148 13.69 15.66 15.03
N THR A 149 14.02 16.15 13.83
CA THR A 149 13.19 17.12 13.10
C THR A 149 11.88 16.47 12.63
N LYS A 150 11.91 15.18 12.26
CA LYS A 150 10.68 14.42 11.96
C LYS A 150 9.83 14.14 13.21
N ALA A 151 10.42 13.95 14.39
CA ALA A 151 9.72 13.71 15.65
C ALA A 151 8.81 14.88 16.05
N PHE A 152 9.24 16.11 15.81
CA PHE A 152 8.38 17.28 16.00
C PHE A 152 7.26 17.37 14.94
N SER A 153 7.54 16.95 13.69
CA SER A 153 6.52 16.86 12.63
C SER A 153 5.51 15.72 12.83
N ILE A 154 5.86 14.69 13.61
CA ILE A 154 4.94 13.58 13.96
C ILE A 154 3.76 14.11 14.79
N GLY A 155 3.96 15.09 15.68
CA GLY A 155 2.87 15.68 16.47
C GLY A 155 1.80 16.38 15.62
N GLN A 156 2.20 17.21 14.65
CA GLN A 156 1.27 17.87 13.72
C GLN A 156 0.65 16.88 12.73
N ASN A 157 1.44 15.95 12.17
CA ASN A 157 0.93 14.94 11.25
C ASN A 157 -0.02 13.93 11.92
N THR A 158 0.06 13.75 13.24
CA THR A 158 -0.87 12.87 13.98
C THR A 158 -2.28 13.44 13.96
N PHE A 159 -2.44 14.76 14.09
CA PHE A 159 -3.76 15.38 14.06
C PHE A 159 -4.39 15.28 12.66
N ASP A 160 -3.62 15.57 11.61
CA ASP A 160 -4.05 15.41 10.22
C ASP A 160 -4.41 13.95 9.90
N PHE A 161 -3.62 13.00 10.42
CA PHE A 161 -3.92 11.58 10.30
C PHE A 161 -5.23 11.22 11.00
N VAL A 162 -5.45 11.65 12.24
CA VAL A 162 -6.68 11.36 13.00
C VAL A 162 -7.91 11.96 12.31
N ILE A 163 -7.83 13.21 11.83
CA ILE A 163 -8.93 13.82 11.07
C ILE A 163 -9.18 13.06 9.78
N SER A 164 -8.15 12.81 8.97
CA SER A 164 -8.28 12.10 7.69
C SER A 164 -8.84 10.69 7.89
N PHE A 165 -8.40 10.01 8.95
CA PHE A 165 -8.89 8.71 9.35
C PHE A 165 -10.36 8.76 9.80
N GLY A 166 -10.75 9.75 10.60
CA GLY A 166 -12.14 9.97 11.00
C GLY A 166 -13.05 10.25 9.80
N VAL A 167 -12.61 11.11 8.88
CA VAL A 167 -13.31 11.41 7.62
C VAL A 167 -13.44 10.15 6.76
N MET A 168 -12.39 9.34 6.66
CA MET A 168 -12.42 8.07 5.94
C MET A 168 -13.47 7.12 6.52
N LEU A 169 -13.51 6.93 7.86
CA LEU A 169 -14.50 6.07 8.51
C LEU A 169 -15.93 6.61 8.35
N TYR A 170 -16.10 7.92 8.47
CA TYR A 170 -17.37 8.60 8.21
C TYR A 170 -17.85 8.32 6.78
N LEU A 171 -17.00 8.58 5.78
CA LEU A 171 -17.34 8.33 4.38
C LEU A 171 -17.61 6.85 4.12
N LEU A 172 -16.80 5.95 4.67
CA LEU A 172 -17.02 4.50 4.57
C LEU A 172 -18.40 4.11 5.09
N PHE A 173 -18.81 4.63 6.25
CA PHE A 173 -20.14 4.37 6.80
C PHE A 173 -21.25 4.80 5.84
N PHE A 174 -21.21 6.04 5.36
CA PHE A 174 -22.23 6.56 4.44
C PHE A 174 -22.19 5.88 3.06
N LEU A 175 -21.02 5.51 2.56
CA LEU A 175 -20.88 4.77 1.31
C LEU A 175 -21.38 3.32 1.44
N LEU A 176 -21.19 2.66 2.58
CA LEU A 176 -21.81 1.36 2.82
C LEU A 176 -23.33 1.47 2.88
N ARG A 177 -23.86 2.49 3.57
CA ARG A 177 -25.30 2.71 3.76
C ARG A 177 -26.02 3.14 2.48
N ASP A 178 -25.49 4.14 1.79
CA ASP A 178 -26.14 4.88 0.70
C ASP A 178 -25.38 4.78 -0.64
N GLY A 179 -24.32 3.99 -0.73
CA GLY A 179 -23.45 3.93 -1.92
C GLY A 179 -24.17 3.52 -3.20
N ARG A 180 -25.26 2.72 -3.11
CA ARG A 180 -26.07 2.36 -4.29
C ARG A 180 -26.83 3.55 -4.87
N THR A 181 -27.46 4.34 -4.00
CA THR A 181 -28.21 5.53 -4.42
C THR A 181 -27.27 6.61 -4.92
N LEU A 182 -26.14 6.81 -4.24
CA LEU A 182 -25.11 7.75 -4.66
C LEU A 182 -24.49 7.34 -6.00
N GLY A 183 -24.08 6.08 -6.15
CA GLY A 183 -23.52 5.56 -7.40
C GLY A 183 -24.48 5.68 -8.58
N ARG A 184 -25.79 5.46 -8.38
CA ARG A 184 -26.80 5.67 -9.42
C ARG A 184 -26.92 7.14 -9.83
N ARG A 185 -26.90 8.08 -8.87
CA ARG A 185 -26.94 9.53 -9.16
C ARG A 185 -25.71 9.99 -9.92
N ILE A 186 -24.52 9.54 -9.52
CA ILE A 186 -23.27 9.86 -10.21
C ILE A 186 -23.33 9.32 -11.65
N LYS A 187 -23.73 8.05 -11.84
CA LYS A 187 -23.91 7.47 -13.19
C LYS A 187 -24.88 8.27 -14.06
N GLN A 188 -26.00 8.74 -13.49
CA GLN A 188 -27.00 9.52 -14.20
C GLN A 188 -26.51 10.93 -14.58
N ALA A 189 -25.61 11.52 -13.79
CA ALA A 189 -25.08 12.87 -14.01
C ALA A 189 -23.99 12.93 -15.10
N VAL A 190 -23.30 11.81 -15.38
CA VAL A 190 -22.29 11.77 -16.45
C VAL A 190 -23.00 11.93 -17.80
N PRO A 191 -22.53 12.79 -18.74
CA PRO A 191 -23.16 12.98 -20.04
C PRO A 191 -22.55 12.04 -21.11
N LEU A 192 -22.60 10.74 -20.87
CA LEU A 192 -22.16 9.70 -21.82
C LEU A 192 -23.33 8.79 -22.21
N ASP A 193 -23.12 7.91 -23.18
CA ASP A 193 -24.08 6.85 -23.48
C ASP A 193 -24.22 5.85 -22.31
N HIS A 194 -25.38 5.17 -22.18
CA HIS A 194 -25.64 4.25 -21.08
C HIS A 194 -24.65 3.08 -21.06
N GLU A 195 -24.31 2.53 -22.23
CA GLU A 195 -23.39 1.39 -22.33
C GLU A 195 -21.98 1.79 -21.93
N HIS A 196 -21.48 2.92 -22.47
CA HIS A 196 -20.16 3.46 -22.13
C HIS A 196 -20.00 3.71 -20.62
N LYS A 197 -21.01 4.32 -19.97
CA LYS A 197 -20.98 4.53 -18.51
C LYS A 197 -20.94 3.21 -17.76
N GLN A 198 -21.83 2.28 -18.13
CA GLN A 198 -21.93 1.01 -17.42
C GLN A 198 -20.62 0.23 -17.56
N HIS A 199 -20.00 0.26 -18.74
CA HIS A 199 -18.70 -0.35 -18.98
C HIS A 199 -17.60 0.27 -18.10
N LEU A 200 -17.41 1.59 -18.13
CA LEU A 200 -16.38 2.28 -17.33
C LEU A 200 -16.54 2.07 -15.82
N PHE A 201 -17.77 2.16 -15.30
CA PHE A 201 -18.02 1.92 -13.88
C PHE A 201 -17.79 0.46 -13.48
N THR A 202 -18.15 -0.49 -14.35
CA THR A 202 -17.91 -1.91 -14.10
C THR A 202 -16.41 -2.16 -14.08
N LYS A 203 -15.68 -1.69 -15.09
CA LYS A 203 -14.21 -1.77 -15.17
C LYS A 203 -13.55 -1.17 -13.94
N PHE A 204 -13.97 0.03 -13.51
CA PHE A 204 -13.49 0.66 -12.27
C PHE A 204 -13.64 -0.27 -11.06
N THR A 205 -14.84 -0.80 -10.82
CA THR A 205 -15.08 -1.67 -9.66
C THR A 205 -14.35 -3.01 -9.76
N THR A 206 -14.20 -3.56 -10.96
CA THR A 206 -13.45 -4.79 -11.23
C THR A 206 -11.98 -4.57 -10.92
N VAL A 207 -11.37 -3.50 -11.43
CA VAL A 207 -9.95 -3.18 -11.20
C VAL A 207 -9.68 -2.92 -9.72
N VAL A 208 -10.49 -2.09 -9.05
CA VAL A 208 -10.34 -1.85 -7.59
C VAL A 208 -10.39 -3.17 -6.81
N ARG A 209 -11.35 -4.06 -7.13
CA ARG A 209 -11.46 -5.35 -6.45
C ARG A 209 -10.31 -6.29 -6.79
N ALA A 210 -9.89 -6.35 -8.05
CA ALA A 210 -8.79 -7.19 -8.51
C ALA A 210 -7.47 -6.76 -7.85
N THR A 211 -7.16 -5.46 -7.85
CA THR A 211 -5.95 -4.92 -7.21
C THR A 211 -5.90 -5.25 -5.73
N VAL A 212 -7.01 -5.05 -5.00
CA VAL A 212 -7.00 -5.28 -3.55
C VAL A 212 -7.02 -6.76 -3.21
N LYS A 213 -7.83 -7.59 -3.90
CA LYS A 213 -7.80 -9.04 -3.72
C LYS A 213 -6.45 -9.64 -4.09
N GLY A 214 -5.83 -9.15 -5.16
CA GLY A 214 -4.49 -9.50 -5.59
C GLY A 214 -3.47 -9.21 -4.48
N ASN A 215 -3.48 -8.00 -3.94
CA ASN A 215 -2.62 -7.64 -2.81
C ASN A 215 -2.84 -8.52 -1.58
N ILE A 216 -4.09 -8.82 -1.21
CA ILE A 216 -4.38 -9.68 -0.05
C ILE A 216 -3.86 -11.10 -0.28
N ALA A 217 -4.04 -11.66 -1.47
CA ALA A 217 -3.56 -13.00 -1.79
C ALA A 217 -2.03 -13.07 -1.86
N VAL A 218 -1.37 -12.04 -2.40
CA VAL A 218 0.08 -11.89 -2.37
C VAL A 218 0.56 -11.79 -0.92
N ALA A 219 -0.02 -10.90 -0.12
CA ALA A 219 0.30 -10.73 1.29
C ALA A 219 0.15 -12.04 2.09
N ALA A 220 -0.93 -12.79 1.88
CA ALA A 220 -1.14 -14.08 2.52
C ALA A 220 -0.07 -15.10 2.13
N THR A 221 0.28 -15.15 0.84
CA THR A 221 1.32 -16.05 0.32
C THR A 221 2.70 -15.69 0.87
N GLN A 222 3.06 -14.39 0.87
CA GLN A 222 4.32 -13.90 1.40
C GLN A 222 4.42 -14.10 2.91
N GLY A 223 3.34 -13.88 3.65
CA GLY A 223 3.29 -14.17 5.08
C GLY A 223 3.44 -15.65 5.41
N ALA A 224 2.80 -16.53 4.64
CA ALA A 224 2.94 -17.97 4.80
C ALA A 224 4.36 -18.45 4.49
N LEU A 225 4.93 -18.02 3.36
CA LEU A 225 6.31 -18.36 2.97
C LEU A 225 7.34 -17.76 3.94
N GLY A 226 7.13 -16.52 4.38
CA GLY A 226 7.92 -15.84 5.39
C GLY A 226 7.90 -16.54 6.74
N GLY A 227 6.71 -16.95 7.20
CA GLY A 227 6.56 -17.75 8.41
C GLY A 227 7.25 -19.11 8.29
N LEU A 228 7.15 -19.76 7.12
CA LEU A 228 7.78 -21.05 6.85
C LEU A 228 9.31 -20.95 6.88
N ILE A 229 9.91 -19.95 6.21
CA ILE A 229 11.37 -19.79 6.23
C ILE A 229 11.89 -19.43 7.62
N PHE A 230 11.17 -18.59 8.37
CA PHE A 230 11.55 -18.27 9.75
C PHE A 230 11.42 -19.46 10.69
N TRP A 231 10.41 -20.31 10.49
CA TRP A 231 10.29 -21.57 11.22
C TRP A 231 11.44 -22.53 10.87
N PHE A 232 11.78 -22.67 9.58
CA PHE A 232 12.86 -23.52 9.11
C PHE A 232 14.23 -23.06 9.65
N LEU A 233 14.46 -21.75 9.77
CA LEU A 233 15.69 -21.19 10.32
C LEU A 233 15.74 -21.17 11.86
N GLY A 234 14.71 -21.71 12.54
CA GLY A 234 14.67 -21.80 14.00
C GLY A 234 14.42 -20.46 14.70
N ILE A 235 13.84 -19.47 14.01
CA ILE A 235 13.50 -18.18 14.62
C ILE A 235 12.26 -18.35 15.49
N GLN A 236 12.37 -17.98 16.77
CA GLN A 236 11.23 -18.01 17.69
C GLN A 236 10.15 -17.02 17.24
N GLY A 237 8.89 -17.43 17.36
CA GLY A 237 7.76 -16.60 16.94
C GLY A 237 7.60 -16.51 15.42
N SER A 238 7.99 -17.54 14.66
CA SER A 238 7.85 -17.60 13.19
C SER A 238 6.46 -17.22 12.68
N LEU A 239 5.39 -17.60 13.39
CA LEU A 239 4.02 -17.21 13.05
C LEU A 239 3.78 -15.70 13.18
N LEU A 240 4.34 -15.07 14.23
CA LEU A 240 4.24 -13.63 14.44
C LEU A 240 4.98 -12.89 13.34
N TRP A 241 6.21 -13.31 13.02
CA TRP A 241 7.00 -12.73 11.95
C TRP A 241 6.38 -12.93 10.56
N GLY A 242 5.80 -14.11 10.28
CA GLY A 242 5.04 -14.37 9.06
C GLY A 242 3.79 -13.51 8.95
N THR A 243 3.06 -13.33 10.06
CA THR A 243 1.89 -12.43 10.12
C THR A 243 2.29 -10.98 9.89
N LEU A 244 3.37 -10.54 10.54
CA LEU A 244 3.96 -9.22 10.36
C LEU A 244 4.36 -8.99 8.90
N MET A 245 5.02 -9.98 8.29
CA MET A 245 5.39 -9.96 6.88
C MET A 245 4.15 -9.88 5.98
N ALA A 246 3.08 -10.62 6.27
CA ALA A 246 1.81 -10.54 5.52
C ALA A 246 1.23 -9.12 5.54
N PHE A 247 1.13 -8.52 6.73
CA PHE A 247 0.59 -7.18 6.87
C PHE A 247 1.44 -6.13 6.17
N LEU A 248 2.76 -6.18 6.36
CA LEU A 248 3.65 -5.22 5.71
C LEU A 248 3.67 -5.39 4.19
N SER A 249 3.51 -6.62 3.68
CA SER A 249 3.42 -6.94 2.24
C SER A 249 2.22 -6.31 1.54
N LEU A 250 1.24 -5.77 2.28
CA LEU A 250 0.21 -4.90 1.69
C LEU A 250 0.81 -3.64 1.06
N LEU A 251 2.02 -3.22 1.47
CA LEU A 251 2.85 -2.23 0.81
C LEU A 251 3.69 -2.94 -0.28
N PRO A 252 3.37 -2.75 -1.57
CA PRO A 252 4.06 -3.45 -2.65
C PRO A 252 5.56 -3.16 -2.66
N ALA A 253 6.36 -4.14 -3.11
CA ALA A 253 7.81 -4.09 -3.31
C ALA A 253 8.67 -3.87 -2.05
N ILE A 254 8.15 -3.24 -1.00
CA ILE A 254 8.91 -2.85 0.19
C ILE A 254 8.50 -3.68 1.41
N GLY A 255 7.24 -4.10 1.48
CA GLY A 255 6.62 -4.70 2.65
C GLY A 255 7.34 -5.91 3.24
N ALA A 256 7.58 -6.94 2.44
CA ALA A 256 8.32 -8.12 2.89
C ALA A 256 9.77 -7.79 3.24
N GLY A 257 10.41 -6.92 2.45
CA GLY A 257 11.79 -6.44 2.64
C GLY A 257 12.04 -5.83 4.01
N LEU A 258 11.10 -5.04 4.51
CA LEU A 258 11.18 -4.42 5.84
C LEU A 258 11.31 -5.44 6.97
N VAL A 259 10.86 -6.68 6.76
CA VAL A 259 10.93 -7.75 7.77
C VAL A 259 12.19 -8.58 7.59
N TRP A 260 12.42 -9.14 6.40
CA TRP A 260 13.50 -10.11 6.23
C TRP A 260 14.89 -9.46 6.14
N VAL A 261 15.01 -8.23 5.63
CA VAL A 261 16.33 -7.56 5.47
C VAL A 261 17.02 -7.36 6.82
N PRO A 262 16.38 -6.78 7.86
CA PRO A 262 16.99 -6.65 9.18
C PRO A 262 17.35 -8.01 9.80
N VAL A 263 16.50 -9.02 9.62
CA VAL A 263 16.73 -10.38 10.16
C VAL A 263 17.91 -11.06 9.46
N ALA A 264 18.00 -10.93 8.14
CA ALA A 264 19.14 -11.43 7.37
C ALA A 264 20.44 -10.74 7.77
N ALA A 265 20.42 -9.41 7.91
CA ALA A 265 21.57 -8.64 8.38
C ALA A 265 22.02 -9.09 9.77
N TRP A 266 21.08 -9.31 10.69
CA TRP A 266 21.38 -9.83 12.03
C TRP A 266 22.07 -11.20 11.99
N PHE A 267 21.60 -12.14 11.17
CA PHE A 267 22.25 -13.45 11.04
C PHE A 267 23.67 -13.36 10.48
N LEU A 268 23.89 -12.51 9.48
CA LEU A 268 25.22 -12.30 8.92
C LEU A 268 26.18 -11.67 9.94
N LEU A 269 25.71 -10.68 10.71
CA LEU A 269 26.51 -9.99 11.73
C LEU A 269 26.84 -10.88 12.94
N THR A 270 25.98 -11.83 13.27
CA THR A 270 26.17 -12.77 14.39
C THR A 270 26.98 -14.02 14.01
N GLY A 271 27.48 -14.10 12.77
CA GLY A 271 28.28 -15.22 12.27
C GLY A 271 27.46 -16.43 11.78
N ALA A 272 26.14 -16.35 11.82
CA ALA A 272 25.21 -17.35 11.28
C ALA A 272 25.05 -17.21 9.75
N ILE A 273 26.17 -17.35 9.03
CA ILE A 273 26.26 -17.06 7.59
C ILE A 273 25.29 -17.93 6.79
N TRP A 274 25.19 -19.22 7.12
CA TRP A 274 24.28 -20.15 6.45
C TRP A 274 22.83 -19.69 6.53
N GLN A 275 22.35 -19.34 7.73
CA GLN A 275 20.98 -18.86 7.94
C GLN A 275 20.73 -17.55 7.20
N GLY A 276 21.68 -16.61 7.24
CA GLY A 276 21.58 -15.33 6.54
C GLY A 276 21.50 -15.49 5.02
N VAL A 277 22.39 -16.29 4.43
CA VAL A 277 22.42 -16.52 2.98
C VAL A 277 21.17 -17.26 2.51
N VAL A 278 20.76 -18.32 3.22
CA VAL A 278 19.53 -19.07 2.89
C VAL A 278 18.30 -18.17 2.96
N LEU A 279 18.20 -17.31 3.98
CA LEU A 279 17.10 -16.35 4.10
C LEU A 279 17.07 -15.37 2.93
N ILE A 280 18.21 -14.76 2.58
CA ILE A 280 18.32 -13.81 1.47
C ILE A 280 17.91 -14.49 0.16
N LEU A 281 18.47 -15.67 -0.11
CA LEU A 281 18.22 -16.39 -1.35
C LEU A 281 16.75 -16.81 -1.47
N PHE A 282 16.15 -17.30 -0.38
CA PHE A 282 14.74 -17.65 -0.35
C PHE A 282 13.83 -16.42 -0.51
N CYS A 283 14.13 -15.31 0.18
CA CYS A 283 13.33 -14.10 0.09
C CYS A 283 13.43 -13.43 -1.29
N VAL A 284 14.61 -13.37 -1.89
CA VAL A 284 14.79 -12.76 -3.22
C VAL A 284 14.22 -13.65 -4.32
N LEU A 285 14.55 -14.95 -4.32
CA LEU A 285 14.12 -15.85 -5.37
C LEU A 285 12.67 -16.31 -5.18
N VAL A 286 12.27 -16.76 -4.00
CA VAL A 286 10.92 -17.32 -3.82
C VAL A 286 9.90 -16.22 -3.55
N ILE A 287 10.13 -15.39 -2.52
CA ILE A 287 9.17 -14.35 -2.11
C ILE A 287 9.12 -13.21 -3.14
N GLY A 288 10.25 -12.85 -3.76
CA GLY A 288 10.31 -11.88 -4.85
C GLY A 288 9.59 -12.34 -6.11
N LEU A 289 9.70 -13.63 -6.48
CA LEU A 289 8.94 -14.19 -7.62
C LEU A 289 7.43 -14.20 -7.37
N VAL A 290 6.98 -14.37 -6.11
CA VAL A 290 5.55 -14.27 -5.79
C VAL A 290 5.00 -12.91 -6.17
N ASP A 291 5.69 -11.81 -5.85
CA ASP A 291 5.26 -10.47 -6.25
C ASP A 291 5.24 -10.28 -7.77
N ASN A 292 6.22 -10.87 -8.48
CA ASN A 292 6.36 -10.72 -9.94
C ASN A 292 5.40 -11.61 -10.75
N ILE A 293 4.98 -12.77 -10.23
CA ILE A 293 4.17 -13.75 -10.96
C ILE A 293 2.71 -13.73 -10.47
N LEU A 294 2.51 -13.72 -9.16
CA LEU A 294 1.19 -13.91 -8.57
C LEU A 294 0.32 -12.65 -8.76
N ARG A 295 0.92 -11.45 -8.70
CA ARG A 295 0.21 -10.19 -8.87
C ARG A 295 -0.34 -10.05 -10.31
N PRO A 296 0.41 -10.30 -11.40
CA PRO A 296 -0.16 -10.35 -12.75
C PRO A 296 -1.18 -11.47 -12.94
N ILE A 297 -0.98 -12.67 -12.38
CA ILE A 297 -1.96 -13.77 -12.55
C ILE A 297 -3.31 -13.44 -11.89
N LEU A 298 -3.29 -12.81 -10.71
CA LEU A 298 -4.49 -12.47 -9.95
C LEU A 298 -5.20 -11.20 -10.48
N VAL A 299 -4.46 -10.28 -11.09
CA VAL A 299 -5.00 -9.02 -11.66
C VAL A 299 -5.26 -9.13 -13.17
N GLY A 300 -4.55 -10.02 -13.87
CA GLY A 300 -4.41 -10.05 -15.32
C GLY A 300 -5.50 -10.81 -16.08
N LYS A 301 -6.34 -11.63 -15.44
CA LYS A 301 -7.41 -12.32 -16.18
C LYS A 301 -8.57 -11.42 -16.60
N ASP A 302 -8.86 -10.33 -15.88
CA ASP A 302 -10.02 -9.46 -16.17
C ASP A 302 -9.65 -8.11 -16.83
N THR A 303 -8.34 -7.79 -16.94
CA THR A 303 -7.91 -6.42 -17.30
C THR A 303 -7.20 -6.27 -18.65
N LYS A 304 -6.75 -7.35 -19.32
CA LYS A 304 -6.06 -7.32 -20.62
C LYS A 304 -4.90 -6.30 -20.74
N MET A 305 -4.31 -5.91 -19.62
CA MET A 305 -3.24 -4.91 -19.62
C MET A 305 -1.87 -5.56 -19.81
N PRO A 306 -1.01 -5.00 -20.67
CA PRO A 306 0.39 -5.39 -20.69
C PRO A 306 1.11 -5.01 -19.39
N ASP A 307 2.00 -5.88 -18.91
CA ASP A 307 2.70 -5.71 -17.63
C ASP A 307 3.52 -4.40 -17.54
N TYR A 308 4.09 -3.95 -18.67
CA TYR A 308 4.83 -2.70 -18.71
C TYR A 308 3.94 -1.49 -18.40
N VAL A 309 2.66 -1.51 -18.78
CA VAL A 309 1.71 -0.44 -18.44
C VAL A 309 1.45 -0.43 -16.94
N VAL A 310 1.28 -1.61 -16.33
CA VAL A 310 1.08 -1.74 -14.89
C VAL A 310 2.30 -1.21 -14.13
N LEU A 311 3.52 -1.56 -14.55
CA LEU A 311 4.75 -1.09 -13.91
C LEU A 311 4.90 0.43 -14.02
N ILE A 312 4.81 0.99 -15.23
CA ILE A 312 4.98 2.43 -15.46
C ILE A 312 3.90 3.23 -14.73
N SER A 313 2.64 2.76 -14.76
CA SER A 313 1.54 3.43 -14.07
C SER A 313 1.67 3.36 -12.56
N THR A 314 2.17 2.25 -12.00
CA THR A 314 2.43 2.13 -10.56
C THR A 314 3.54 3.08 -10.13
N LEU A 315 4.66 3.14 -10.87
CA LEU A 315 5.75 4.07 -10.58
C LEU A 315 5.33 5.54 -10.72
N GLY A 316 4.67 5.90 -11.84
CA GLY A 316 4.15 7.24 -12.07
C GLY A 316 3.09 7.63 -11.03
N GLY A 317 2.21 6.70 -10.69
CA GLY A 317 1.21 6.87 -9.65
C GLY A 317 1.84 7.16 -8.29
N MET A 318 2.83 6.36 -7.86
CA MET A 318 3.54 6.57 -6.60
C MET A 318 4.28 7.92 -6.56
N SER A 319 4.84 8.36 -7.69
CA SER A 319 5.49 9.67 -7.78
C SER A 319 4.51 10.83 -7.61
N LEU A 320 3.28 10.71 -8.10
CA LEU A 320 2.29 11.79 -8.08
C LEU A 320 1.42 11.79 -6.81
N PHE A 321 1.03 10.60 -6.34
CA PHE A 321 0.06 10.41 -5.26
C PHE A 321 0.66 9.76 -4.00
N GLY A 322 1.99 9.61 -3.93
CA GLY A 322 2.69 8.96 -2.83
C GLY A 322 2.28 7.51 -2.65
N LEU A 323 2.14 7.04 -1.40
CA LEU A 323 1.73 5.66 -1.11
C LEU A 323 0.36 5.29 -1.72
N ASN A 324 -0.57 6.23 -1.85
CA ASN A 324 -1.88 5.96 -2.48
C ASN A 324 -1.74 5.66 -3.98
N GLY A 325 -0.66 6.17 -4.59
CA GLY A 325 -0.35 6.07 -6.00
C GLY A 325 -0.17 4.66 -6.54
N PHE A 326 0.20 3.69 -5.69
CA PHE A 326 0.36 2.32 -6.14
C PHE A 326 -0.98 1.70 -6.59
N VAL A 327 -2.10 2.10 -5.95
CA VAL A 327 -3.44 1.65 -6.34
C VAL A 327 -4.01 2.55 -7.44
N ILE A 328 -3.82 3.86 -7.29
CA ILE A 328 -4.36 4.87 -8.21
C ILE A 328 -3.76 4.71 -9.62
N GLY A 329 -2.46 4.43 -9.72
CA GLY A 329 -1.75 4.31 -11.00
C GLY A 329 -2.36 3.29 -11.96
N PRO A 330 -2.36 1.98 -11.62
CA PRO A 330 -2.99 0.95 -12.43
C PRO A 330 -4.48 1.19 -12.68
N LEU A 331 -5.18 1.81 -11.72
CA LEU A 331 -6.60 2.15 -11.86
C LEU A 331 -6.83 3.21 -12.95
N ILE A 332 -6.02 4.27 -12.96
CA ILE A 332 -6.05 5.30 -14.02
C ILE A 332 -5.67 4.68 -15.36
N ALA A 333 -4.63 3.84 -15.41
CA ALA A 333 -4.25 3.14 -16.64
C ALA A 333 -5.40 2.27 -17.18
N ALA A 334 -6.21 1.67 -16.30
CA ALA A 334 -7.35 0.84 -16.71
C ALA A 334 -8.47 1.64 -17.31
N LEU A 335 -8.78 2.77 -16.70
CA LEU A 335 -9.77 3.69 -17.23
C LEU A 335 -9.28 4.32 -18.52
N PHE A 336 -7.98 4.61 -18.65
CA PHE A 336 -7.37 5.12 -19.87
C PHE A 336 -7.53 4.13 -21.03
N ILE A 337 -7.11 2.88 -20.84
CA ILE A 337 -7.26 1.83 -21.85
C ILE A 337 -8.73 1.62 -22.19
N ALA A 338 -9.60 1.44 -21.19
CA ALA A 338 -11.03 1.23 -21.43
C ALA A 338 -11.70 2.41 -22.17
N SER A 339 -11.29 3.64 -21.89
CA SER A 339 -11.80 4.82 -22.61
C SER A 339 -11.32 4.85 -24.06
N TRP A 340 -10.09 4.42 -24.32
CA TRP A 340 -9.52 4.37 -25.67
C TRP A 340 -10.10 3.21 -26.50
N ASP A 341 -10.38 2.07 -25.87
CA ASP A 341 -11.05 0.93 -26.50
C ASP A 341 -12.47 1.31 -26.93
N LEU A 342 -13.21 2.02 -26.07
CA LEU A 342 -14.51 2.60 -26.41
C LEU A 342 -14.43 3.61 -27.56
N PHE A 343 -13.40 4.47 -27.57
CA PHE A 343 -13.21 5.46 -28.63
C PHE A 343 -12.87 4.82 -29.99
N THR A 344 -12.11 3.72 -29.98
CA THR A 344 -11.69 3.02 -31.21
C THR A 344 -12.71 2.02 -31.73
N GLY A 345 -13.84 1.83 -31.03
CA GLY A 345 -14.91 0.89 -31.44
C GLY A 345 -14.49 -0.59 -31.39
N ARG A 346 -13.39 -0.91 -30.68
CA ARG A 346 -12.80 -2.26 -30.70
C ARG A 346 -13.64 -3.33 -29.99
N GLU A 347 -14.57 -2.95 -29.13
CA GLU A 347 -15.43 -3.91 -28.40
C GLU A 347 -16.62 -4.42 -29.25
N GLU A 348 -17.01 -3.76 -30.35
CA GLU A 348 -18.00 -4.32 -31.29
C GLU A 348 -17.47 -5.55 -32.05
N LEU A 349 -16.15 -5.80 -32.03
CA LEU A 349 -15.50 -6.89 -32.75
C LEU A 349 -15.16 -8.11 -31.88
N GLU A 350 -15.36 -8.05 -30.56
CA GLU A 350 -15.13 -9.16 -29.64
C GLU A 350 -16.40 -9.95 -29.26
N ASP A 351 -17.52 -9.72 -29.96
CA ASP A 351 -18.63 -10.66 -30.00
C ASP A 351 -18.56 -11.51 -31.27
N PRO A 352 -17.79 -12.62 -31.30
CA PRO A 352 -18.01 -13.63 -32.31
C PRO A 352 -19.30 -14.36 -31.91
N ALA A 353 -20.40 -13.97 -32.56
CA ALA A 353 -21.61 -14.74 -32.79
C ALA A 353 -21.66 -16.16 -32.19
N GLY A 354 -22.67 -16.43 -31.34
CA GLY A 354 -23.23 -17.79 -31.14
C GLY A 354 -23.14 -18.35 -29.75
#